data_AF-A0A929VUE3-F1
#
_entry.id   AF-A0A929VUE3-F1
#
_cell.length_a   1.000
_cell.length_b   1.000
_cell.length_c   1.000
_cell.angle_alpha   90.00
_cell.angle_beta   90.00
_cell.angle_gamma   90.00
#
_symmetry.space_group_name_H-M   'P 1'
#
loop_
_entity.id
_entity.type
_entity.pdbx_description
1 polymer ?
#
loop_
_entity_poly.entity_id
_entity_poly.type
_entity_poly.pdbx_seq_one_letter_code
_entity_poly.pdbx_strand_id
1 'polypeptide(L)'
;LDVSNFNTQKVTDMGDMFYHCTSLTSLDLKNFNTKNVTHMSDMFSDCAALRTINSNTTWQCKESLYMFYGCTKLKGAVAYDKNKVNVRMANPKTGYFTAKPVTVKSR
;
A
#
# COMPACT_ATOMS: atom_id res chain seq x y z
N LEU A 1 2.04 -12.01 -6.91
CA LEU A 1 0.58 -11.84 -6.92
C LEU A 1 0.26 -10.76 -7.95
N ASP A 2 -0.60 -11.04 -8.91
CA ASP A 2 -1.08 -10.04 -9.87
C ASP A 2 -2.47 -9.56 -9.47
N VAL A 3 -2.60 -8.26 -9.22
CA VAL A 3 -3.86 -7.57 -8.87
C VAL A 3 -4.17 -6.44 -9.86
N SER A 4 -3.48 -6.41 -11.01
CA SER A 4 -3.57 -5.32 -11.97
C SER A 4 -4.96 -5.14 -12.58
N ASN A 5 -5.77 -6.21 -12.60
CA ASN A 5 -7.13 -6.22 -13.15
C ASN A 5 -8.23 -5.87 -12.13
N PHE A 6 -7.87 -5.55 -10.88
CA PHE A 6 -8.87 -5.25 -9.86
C PHE A 6 -9.50 -3.88 -10.12
N ASN A 7 -10.82 -3.83 -10.25
CA ASN A 7 -11.56 -2.58 -10.31
C ASN A 7 -11.95 -2.14 -8.90
N THR A 8 -11.22 -1.17 -8.34
CA THR A 8 -11.46 -0.68 -6.99
C THR A 8 -12.25 0.63 -6.93
N GLN A 9 -12.80 1.12 -8.05
CA GLN A 9 -13.40 2.46 -8.12
C GLN A 9 -14.56 2.69 -7.14
N LYS A 10 -15.30 1.63 -6.79
CA LYS A 10 -16.47 1.71 -5.89
C LYS A 10 -16.23 1.06 -4.53
N VAL A 11 -15.02 0.58 -4.27
CA VAL A 11 -14.69 -0.11 -3.02
C VAL A 11 -14.63 0.91 -1.89
N THR A 12 -15.34 0.63 -0.80
CA THR A 12 -15.34 1.44 0.43
C THR A 12 -14.50 0.83 1.54
N ASP A 13 -14.25 -0.48 1.47
CA ASP A 13 -13.50 -1.24 2.47
C ASP A 13 -12.39 -2.05 1.81
N MET A 14 -11.14 -1.79 2.24
CA MET A 14 -9.94 -2.53 1.86
C MET A 14 -9.19 -3.05 3.11
N GLY A 15 -9.87 -3.12 4.26
CA GLY A 15 -9.31 -3.71 5.48
C GLY A 15 -8.84 -5.13 5.24
N ASP A 16 -7.76 -5.51 5.91
CA ASP A 16 -7.21 -6.88 5.96
C ASP A 16 -6.85 -7.53 4.60
N MET A 17 -6.91 -6.80 3.49
CA MET A 17 -6.84 -7.38 2.14
C MET A 17 -5.59 -8.24 1.88
N PHE A 18 -4.46 -7.90 2.51
CA PHE A 18 -3.21 -8.66 2.47
C PHE A 18 -2.71 -9.03 3.87
N TYR A 19 -3.58 -9.06 4.88
CA TYR A 19 -3.25 -9.41 6.26
C TYR A 19 -2.47 -10.74 6.32
N HIS A 20 -1.38 -10.78 7.10
CA HIS A 20 -0.56 -11.97 7.32
C HIS A 20 0.00 -12.63 6.04
N CYS A 21 0.14 -11.90 4.93
CA CYS A 21 0.82 -12.40 3.74
C CYS A 21 2.35 -12.46 3.94
N THR A 22 2.80 -13.34 4.84
CA THR A 22 4.19 -13.42 5.34
C THR A 22 5.21 -13.81 4.28
N SER A 23 4.79 -14.38 3.15
CA SER A 23 5.64 -14.72 2.01
C SER A 23 5.59 -13.68 0.88
N LEU A 24 4.71 -12.68 0.95
CA LEU A 24 4.59 -11.65 -0.08
C LEU A 24 5.79 -10.69 0.03
N THR A 25 6.58 -10.60 -1.04
CA THR A 25 7.80 -9.78 -1.05
C THR A 25 7.62 -8.42 -1.74
N SER A 26 6.70 -8.34 -2.69
CA SER A 26 6.38 -7.11 -3.40
C SER A 26 4.94 -7.11 -3.93
N LEU A 27 4.39 -5.91 -4.13
CA LEU A 27 3.06 -5.71 -4.66
C LEU A 27 3.01 -4.49 -5.58
N ASP A 28 2.27 -4.59 -6.68
CA ASP A 28 2.04 -3.47 -7.61
C ASP A 28 0.56 -3.04 -7.52
N LEU A 29 0.32 -1.88 -6.92
CA LEU A 29 -0.99 -1.32 -6.62
C LEU A 29 -1.26 -0.04 -7.42
N LYS A 30 -0.48 0.23 -8.47
CA LYS A 30 -0.61 1.47 -9.27
C LYS A 30 -2.01 1.70 -9.87
N ASN A 31 -2.79 0.64 -10.06
CA ASN A 31 -4.13 0.69 -10.64
C ASN A 31 -5.24 0.88 -9.59
N PHE A 32 -4.91 0.84 -8.29
CA PHE A 32 -5.90 0.97 -7.23
C PHE A 32 -6.36 2.42 -7.13
N ASN A 33 -7.66 2.63 -7.30
CA ASN A 33 -8.35 3.85 -6.93
C ASN A 33 -8.88 3.71 -5.50
N THR A 34 -8.40 4.57 -4.60
CA THR A 34 -8.74 4.55 -3.17
C THR A 34 -9.59 5.74 -2.73
N LYS A 35 -10.10 6.56 -3.67
CA LYS A 35 -10.82 7.81 -3.36
C LYS A 35 -12.09 7.61 -2.52
N ASN A 36 -12.73 6.45 -2.64
CA ASN A 36 -13.98 6.13 -1.95
C ASN A 36 -13.77 5.24 -0.71
N VAL A 37 -12.53 4.85 -0.42
CA VAL A 37 -12.23 3.89 0.65
C VAL A 37 -12.25 4.60 2.00
N THR A 38 -13.08 4.11 2.91
CA THR A 38 -13.24 4.63 4.27
C THR A 38 -12.57 3.76 5.33
N HIS A 39 -12.24 2.51 5.00
CA HIS A 39 -11.56 1.56 5.89
C HIS A 39 -10.38 0.85 5.20
N MET A 40 -9.20 0.89 5.83
CA MET A 40 -7.93 0.26 5.40
C MET A 40 -7.13 -0.28 6.60
N SER A 41 -7.80 -0.58 7.73
CA SER A 41 -7.09 -1.12 8.89
C SER A 41 -6.46 -2.47 8.53
N ASP A 42 -5.27 -2.71 9.09
CA ASP A 42 -4.53 -3.97 8.95
C ASP A 42 -4.25 -4.48 7.52
N MET A 43 -4.46 -3.64 6.49
CA MET A 43 -4.41 -4.05 5.07
C MET A 43 -3.13 -4.79 4.68
N PHE A 44 -1.98 -4.42 5.25
CA PHE A 44 -0.69 -5.10 5.06
C PHE A 44 -0.10 -5.61 6.39
N SER A 45 -0.89 -5.65 7.46
CA SER A 45 -0.38 -6.01 8.79
C SER A 45 0.24 -7.42 8.77
N ASP A 46 1.39 -7.53 9.44
CA ASP A 46 2.23 -8.73 9.54
C ASP A 46 2.69 -9.35 8.20
N CYS A 47 2.74 -8.53 7.15
CA CYS A 47 3.48 -8.85 5.91
C CYS A 47 5.00 -8.74 6.11
N ALA A 48 5.58 -9.56 6.98
CA ALA A 48 6.97 -9.44 7.42
C ALA A 48 8.03 -9.59 6.30
N ALA A 49 7.67 -10.21 5.16
CA ALA A 49 8.55 -10.31 3.99
C ALA A 49 8.39 -9.16 2.98
N LEU A 50 7.36 -8.31 3.13
CA LEU A 50 7.02 -7.29 2.15
C LEU A 50 8.06 -6.17 2.15
N ARG A 51 8.73 -6.00 1.01
CA ARG A 51 9.80 -5.03 0.82
C ARG A 51 9.34 -3.80 0.05
N THR A 52 8.42 -3.98 -0.89
CA THR A 52 8.07 -2.92 -1.86
C THR A 52 6.58 -2.94 -2.17
N ILE A 53 5.96 -1.76 -2.08
CA ILE A 53 4.61 -1.50 -2.57
C ILE A 53 4.71 -0.41 -3.63
N ASN A 54 4.37 -0.73 -4.88
CA ASN A 54 4.40 0.24 -5.97
C ASN A 54 3.06 0.96 -6.07
N SER A 55 3.08 2.28 -5.97
CA SER A 55 1.93 3.15 -6.20
C SER A 55 2.42 4.57 -6.46
N ASN A 56 1.80 5.25 -7.42
CA ASN A 56 2.16 6.63 -7.79
C ASN A 56 1.30 7.67 -7.08
N THR A 57 0.33 7.25 -6.28
CA THR A 57 -0.60 8.15 -5.58
C THR A 57 -0.44 8.01 -4.08
N THR A 58 -0.60 9.12 -3.36
CA THR A 58 -0.78 9.10 -1.91
C THR A 58 -2.19 8.64 -1.59
N TRP A 59 -2.32 7.62 -0.73
CA TRP A 59 -3.62 7.16 -0.24
C TRP A 59 -4.01 7.91 1.03
N GLN A 60 -5.31 8.05 1.23
CA GLN A 60 -5.90 8.70 2.40
C GLN A 60 -7.17 7.95 2.76
N CYS A 61 -7.42 7.79 4.05
CA CYS A 61 -8.55 7.03 4.58
C CYS A 61 -8.84 7.46 6.02
N LYS A 62 -10.08 7.29 6.48
CA LYS A 62 -10.49 7.65 7.86
C LYS A 62 -9.97 6.62 8.87
N GLU A 63 -10.18 5.34 8.58
CA GLU A 63 -9.81 4.23 9.46
C GLU A 63 -8.68 3.43 8.80
N SER A 64 -7.51 3.41 9.43
CA SER A 64 -6.31 2.75 8.91
C SER A 64 -5.35 2.34 10.03
N LEU A 65 -5.92 1.91 11.15
CA LEU A 65 -5.12 1.46 12.28
C LEU A 65 -4.28 0.26 11.85
N TYR A 66 -3.02 0.23 12.28
CA TYR A 66 -2.10 -0.90 12.03
C TYR A 66 -1.91 -1.32 10.56
N MET A 67 -2.28 -0.47 9.59
CA MET A 67 -2.21 -0.77 8.15
C MET A 67 -0.87 -1.37 7.68
N PHE A 68 0.25 -0.93 8.26
CA PHE A 68 1.60 -1.43 7.97
C PHE A 68 2.27 -2.09 9.18
N TYR A 69 1.53 -2.42 10.24
CA TYR A 69 2.12 -3.06 11.42
C TYR A 69 2.85 -4.36 11.03
N GLY A 70 3.98 -4.66 11.67
CA GLY A 70 4.76 -5.86 11.37
C GLY A 70 5.46 -5.89 9.99
N CYS A 71 5.30 -4.87 9.12
CA CYS A 71 5.96 -4.75 7.82
C CYS A 71 7.45 -4.38 7.92
N THR A 72 8.21 -5.11 8.73
CA THR A 72 9.58 -4.76 9.16
C THR A 72 10.60 -4.63 8.03
N LYS A 73 10.36 -5.24 6.86
CA LYS A 73 11.24 -5.17 5.69
C LYS A 73 10.84 -4.10 4.67
N LEU A 74 9.74 -3.39 4.91
CA LEU A 74 9.19 -2.42 3.99
C LEU A 74 10.09 -1.18 3.88
N LYS A 75 10.38 -0.77 2.66
CA LYS A 75 11.21 0.41 2.38
C LYS A 75 10.72 1.09 1.10
N GLY A 76 10.14 2.27 1.27
CA GLY A 76 9.76 3.17 0.17
C GLY A 76 10.71 4.36 0.10
N ALA A 77 10.14 5.56 0.04
CA ALA A 77 10.89 6.81 0.23
C ALA A 77 11.58 6.89 1.60
N VAL A 78 11.00 6.22 2.61
CA VAL A 78 11.61 6.04 3.93
C VAL A 78 11.61 4.55 4.33
N ALA A 79 12.50 4.18 5.26
CA ALA A 79 12.48 2.87 5.88
C ALA A 79 11.29 2.73 6.85
N TYR A 80 10.83 1.50 7.07
CA TYR A 80 9.80 1.18 8.05
C TYR A 80 10.09 1.78 9.43
N ASP A 81 9.05 2.27 10.09
CA ASP A 81 9.07 2.85 11.44
C ASP A 81 7.86 2.30 12.20
N LYS A 82 8.13 1.56 13.28
CA LYS A 82 7.08 0.91 14.10
C LYS A 82 6.07 1.88 14.71
N ASN A 83 6.39 3.17 14.78
CA ASN A 83 5.50 4.21 15.30
C ASN A 83 4.66 4.88 14.20
N LYS A 84 4.89 4.54 12.92
CA LYS A 84 4.22 5.15 11.76
C LYS A 84 3.56 4.08 10.91
N VAL A 85 2.53 3.44 11.45
CA VAL A 85 1.93 2.24 10.83
C VAL A 85 0.59 2.48 10.14
N ASN A 86 0.12 3.74 10.04
CA ASN A 86 -1.18 4.06 9.43
C ASN A 86 -1.05 4.59 7.99
N VAL A 87 -2.19 4.92 7.37
CA VAL A 87 -2.27 5.39 5.97
C VAL A 87 -1.42 6.63 5.66
N ARG A 88 -0.96 7.40 6.66
CA ARG A 88 -0.06 8.54 6.42
C ARG A 88 1.25 8.11 5.74
N MET A 89 1.65 6.84 5.91
CA MET A 89 2.81 6.27 5.23
C MET A 89 2.50 5.65 3.86
N ALA A 90 1.24 5.61 3.44
CA ALA A 90 0.83 5.23 2.08
C ALA A 90 1.11 6.36 1.08
N ASN A 91 2.35 6.82 1.01
CA ASN A 91 2.78 7.99 0.23
C ASN A 91 4.10 7.68 -0.51
N PRO A 92 4.18 7.90 -1.83
CA PRO A 92 5.39 7.58 -2.60
C PRO A 92 6.55 8.55 -2.40
N LYS A 93 6.32 9.73 -1.81
CA LYS A 93 7.34 10.76 -1.58
C LYS A 93 7.85 10.78 -0.14
N THR A 94 6.98 10.49 0.82
CA THR A 94 7.28 10.64 2.26
C THR A 94 7.07 9.37 3.07
N GLY A 95 6.64 8.29 2.42
CA GLY A 95 6.20 7.06 3.07
C GLY A 95 6.81 5.80 2.49
N TYR A 96 6.05 4.71 2.60
CA TYR A 96 6.48 3.34 2.27
C TYR A 96 6.18 2.92 0.84
N PHE A 97 5.47 3.75 0.08
CA PHE A 97 5.24 3.48 -1.34
C PHE A 97 6.47 3.84 -2.17
N THR A 98 6.64 3.13 -3.27
CA THR A 98 7.63 3.42 -4.30
C THR A 98 6.90 3.91 -5.55
N ALA A 99 7.21 5.14 -5.98
CA ALA A 99 6.75 5.62 -7.29
C ALA A 99 7.52 4.90 -8.40
N LYS A 100 6.81 4.42 -9.41
CA LYS A 100 7.41 4.00 -10.69
C LYS A 100 7.21 5.12 -11.71
N PRO A 101 8.24 5.44 -12.53
CA PRO A 101 8.09 6.39 -13.63
C PRO A 101 6.90 5.97 -14.50
N VAL A 102 6.00 6.92 -14.79
CA VAL A 102 4.98 6.69 -15.82
C VAL A 102 5.74 6.62 -17.13
N THR A 103 5.88 5.42 -17.69
CA THR A 103 6.36 5.27 -19.07
C THR A 103 5.31 5.91 -19.97
N VAL A 104 5.54 7.15 -20.37
CA VAL A 104 4.83 7.74 -21.51
C VAL A 104 5.25 6.89 -22.70
N LYS A 105 4.34 6.05 -23.20
CA LYS A 105 4.51 5.49 -24.54
C LYS A 105 4.45 6.69 -25.48
N SER A 106 5.60 7.09 -26.01
CA SER A 106 5.65 8.02 -27.14
C SER A 106 4.76 7.44 -28.24
N ARG A 107 3.87 8.29 -28.75
CA ARG A 107 2.95 7.96 -29.84
C ARG A 107 3.70 7.51 -31.08
#